data_AF-A0A1M3IE62-F1
#
_entry.id   AF-A0A1M3IE62-F1
#
_cell.length_a   1.000
_cell.length_b   1.000
_cell.length_c   1.000
_cell.angle_alpha   90.00
_cell.angle_beta   90.00
_cell.angle_gamma   90.00
#
_symmetry.space_group_name_H-M   'P 1'
#
loop_
_entity.id
_entity.type
_entity.pdbx_description
1 polymer ?
#
loop_
_entity_poly.entity_id
_entity_poly.type
_entity_poly.pdbx_seq_one_letter_code
_entity_poly.pdbx_strand_id
1 'polypeptide(L)' 'MEKRMFGIILTILGIVGLIMAANSFVNTDGGNRDVRMIIVYGLLGIVFFSSGVGLIRNTKDVKSKNEEVS' A
#
# COMPACT_ATOMS: atom_id res chain seq x y z
N MET A 1 16.76 -6.40 -9.39
CA MET A 1 15.71 -5.40 -9.69
C MET A 1 14.32 -5.85 -9.21
N GLU A 2 14.04 -7.16 -9.19
CA GLU A 2 12.74 -7.75 -8.80
C GLU A 2 12.19 -7.29 -7.44
N LYS A 3 13.02 -7.28 -6.39
CA LYS A 3 12.57 -6.92 -5.01
C LYS A 3 12.01 -5.50 -4.89
N ARG A 4 12.45 -4.59 -5.76
CA ARG A 4 12.04 -3.17 -5.76
C ARG A 4 10.69 -2.97 -6.47
N MET A 5 10.36 -3.85 -7.42
CA MET A 5 9.05 -3.86 -8.10
C MET A 5 7.93 -4.32 -7.19
N PHE A 6 8.17 -5.26 -6.28
CA PHE A 6 7.16 -5.69 -5.30
C PHE A 6 6.64 -4.53 -4.45
N GLY A 7 7.54 -3.66 -3.97
CA GLY A 7 7.14 -2.48 -3.21
C GLY A 7 6.30 -1.50 -4.05
N ILE A 8 6.68 -1.26 -5.31
CA ILE A 8 5.94 -0.37 -6.22
C ILE A 8 4.53 -0.92 -6.50
N ILE A 9 4.43 -2.21 -6.84
CA ILE A 9 3.15 -2.88 -7.09
C ILE A 9 2.26 -2.83 -5.84
N LEU A 10 2.83 -3.10 -4.66
CA LEU A 10 2.10 -3.07 -3.39
C LEU A 10 1.58 -1.66 -3.06
N THR A 11 2.36 -0.63 -3.40
CA THR A 11 1.98 0.77 -3.17
C THR A 11 0.84 1.18 -4.11
N ILE A 12 0.90 0.80 -5.39
CA ILE A 12 -0.18 1.05 -6.36
C ILE A 12 -1.46 0.33 -5.93
N LEU A 13 -1.36 -0.94 -5.50
CA LEU A 13 -2.48 -1.69 -4.93
C LEU A 13 -3.08 -1.00 -3.70
N GLY A 14 -2.25 -0.48 -2.80
CA GLY A 14 -2.69 0.29 -1.64
C GLY A 14 -3.48 1.55 -2.03
N ILE A 15 -3.00 2.30 -3.02
CA ILE A 15 -3.68 3.50 -3.55
C ILE A 15 -5.05 3.12 -4.13
N VAL A 16 -5.12 2.06 -4.92
CA VAL A 16 -6.39 1.57 -5.50
C VAL A 16 -7.37 1.17 -4.38
N GLY A 17 -6.90 0.46 -3.35
CA GLY A 17 -7.72 0.09 -2.18
C GLY A 17 -8.26 1.29 -1.41
N LEU A 18 -7.45 2.34 -1.25
CA LEU A 18 -7.88 3.60 -0.63
C LEU A 18 -8.92 4.33 -1.49
N ILE A 19 -8.75 4.35 -2.81
CA ILE A 19 -9.73 4.95 -3.73
C ILE A 19 -11.06 4.20 -3.67
N MET A 20 -11.04 2.86 -3.64
CA MET A 20 -12.28 2.07 -3.49
C MET A 20 -12.96 2.35 -2.14
N ALA A 21 -12.20 2.45 -1.04
CA ALA A 21 -12.74 2.81 0.26
C ALA A 21 -13.41 4.19 0.24
N ALA A 22 -12.75 5.19 -0.35
CA ALA A 22 -13.29 6.54 -0.50
C ALA A 22 -14.53 6.58 -1.39
N ASN A 23 -14.53 5.85 -2.50
CA ASN A 23 -15.69 5.75 -3.39
C ASN A 23 -16.88 5.09 -2.67
N SER A 24 -16.65 3.98 -1.97
CA SER A 24 -17.71 3.34 -1.18
C SER A 24 -18.21 4.25 -0.06
N PHE A 25 -17.34 5.04 0.58
CA PHE A 25 -17.73 6.00 1.61
C PHE A 25 -18.66 7.09 1.06
N VAL A 26 -18.35 7.65 -0.12
CA VAL A 26 -19.16 8.68 -0.75
C VAL A 26 -20.50 8.14 -1.27
N ASN A 27 -20.54 6.89 -1.73
CA ASN A 27 -21.75 6.27 -2.30
C ASN A 27 -22.57 5.46 -1.27
N THR A 28 -22.31 5.58 0.03
CA THR A 28 -23.01 4.83 1.08
C THR A 28 -24.16 5.64 1.68
N ASP A 29 -25.37 5.09 1.66
CA ASP A 29 -26.60 5.68 2.24
C ASP A 29 -26.78 5.40 3.76
N GLY A 30 -25.70 5.02 4.47
CA GLY A 30 -25.70 4.90 5.94
C GLY A 30 -26.08 3.52 6.50
N GLY A 31 -26.09 2.47 5.68
CA GLY A 31 -26.29 1.09 6.14
C GLY A 31 -25.13 0.57 7.01
N ASN A 32 -25.45 -0.09 8.13
CA ASN A 32 -24.45 -0.58 9.10
C ASN A 32 -23.44 -1.60 8.51
N ARG A 33 -23.81 -2.27 7.40
CA ARG A 33 -22.95 -3.23 6.68
C ARG A 33 -21.93 -2.51 5.77
N ASP A 34 -22.28 -1.35 5.25
CA ASP A 34 -21.43 -0.56 4.34
C ASP A 34 -20.33 0.16 5.11
N VAL A 35 -20.65 0.69 6.30
CA VAL A 35 -19.66 1.31 7.21
C VAL A 35 -18.54 0.33 7.57
N ARG A 36 -18.87 -0.94 7.85
CA ARG A 36 -17.86 -1.98 8.11
C ARG A 36 -16.95 -2.21 6.90
N MET A 37 -17.51 -2.27 5.69
CA MET A 37 -16.70 -2.46 4.48
C MET A 37 -15.77 -1.29 4.21
N ILE A 38 -16.24 -0.05 4.38
CA ILE A 38 -15.42 1.15 4.21
C ILE A 38 -14.24 1.15 5.17
N ILE A 39 -14.46 0.83 6.45
CA ILE A 39 -13.39 0.76 7.45
C ILE A 39 -12.38 -0.32 7.08
N VAL A 40 -12.84 -1.50 6.66
CA VAL A 40 -11.95 -2.59 6.25
C VAL A 40 -11.10 -2.20 5.04
N TYR A 41 -11.70 -1.62 3.99
CA TYR A 41 -10.96 -1.19 2.81
C TYR A 41 -10.02 -0.02 3.10
N GLY A 42 -10.43 0.92 3.95
CA GLY A 42 -9.59 2.02 4.41
C GLY A 42 -8.36 1.52 5.17
N LEU A 43 -8.55 0.64 6.15
CA LEU A 43 -7.44 0.07 6.93
C LEU A 43 -6.52 -0.79 6.06
N LEU A 44 -7.08 -1.65 5.20
CA LEU A 44 -6.29 -2.46 4.26
C LEU A 44 -5.47 -1.58 3.31
N GLY A 45 -6.08 -0.53 2.75
CA GLY A 45 -5.40 0.41 1.86
C GLY A 45 -4.23 1.13 2.55
N ILE A 46 -4.43 1.59 3.79
CA ILE A 46 -3.37 2.22 4.60
C ILE A 46 -2.23 1.24 4.88
N VAL A 47 -2.56 0.01 5.31
CA VAL A 47 -1.56 -1.02 5.63
C VAL A 47 -0.75 -1.39 4.39
N PHE A 48 -1.40 -1.61 3.25
CA PHE A 48 -0.74 -1.93 1.98
C PHE A 48 0.13 -0.77 1.48
N PHE A 49 -0.36 0.46 1.58
CA PHE A 49 0.40 1.65 1.19
C PHE A 49 1.65 1.83 2.05
N SER A 50 1.50 1.77 3.37
CA SER A 50 2.61 1.91 4.32
C SER A 50 3.65 0.79 4.14
N SER A 51 3.19 -0.44 3.97
CA SER A 51 4.05 -1.61 3.70
C SER A 51 4.79 -1.47 2.37
N GLY A 52 4.12 -1.00 1.31
CA GLY A 52 4.71 -0.76 0.00
C GLY A 52 5.85 0.26 0.05
N VAL A 53 5.61 1.40 0.70
CA VAL A 53 6.64 2.43 0.91
C VAL A 53 7.81 1.90 1.75
N GLY A 54 7.53 1.15 2.83
CA GLY A 54 8.55 0.52 3.65
C GLY A 54 9.45 -0.45 2.88
N LEU A 55 8.86 -1.25 1.98
CA LEU A 55 9.59 -2.21 1.16
C LEU A 55 10.43 -1.52 0.08
N ILE A 56 9.93 -0.44 -0.52
CA ILE A 56 10.70 0.40 -1.46
C ILE A 56 11.94 0.97 -0.77
N ARG A 57 11.82 1.39 0.50
CA ARG A 57 12.91 1.97 1.30
C ARG A 57 13.96 0.93 1.70
N ASN A 58 13.54 -0.20 2.27
CA ASN A 58 14.48 -1.26 2.71
C ASN A 58 15.24 -1.90 1.55
N THR A 59 14.66 -1.93 0.34
CA THR A 59 15.34 -2.51 -0.83
C THR A 59 16.43 -1.60 -1.39
N LYS A 60 16.50 -0.31 -1.02
CA LYS A 60 17.61 0.57 -1.41
C LYS A 60 18.90 0.25 -0.68
N ASP A 61 18.81 -0.19 0.57
CA ASP A 61 19.97 -0.37 1.46
C ASP A 61 20.88 -1.56 1.06
N VAL A 62 20.30 -2.57 0.41
CA VAL A 62 21.05 -3.78 0.03
C VAL A 62 22.02 -3.56 -1.13
N LYS A 63 21.93 -2.44 -1.88
CA LYS A 63 22.71 -2.25 -3.12
C LYS A 63 23.97 -1.38 -2.97
N SER A 64 24.22 -0.76 -1.81
CA SER A 64 25.30 0.24 -1.68
C SER A 64 26.57 -0.25 -0.99
N LYS A 65 26.59 -1.47 -0.41
CA LYS A 65 27.71 -1.91 0.45
C LYS A 65 28.67 -2.92 -0.20
N ASN A 66 28.56 -3.14 -1.52
CA ASN A 66 29.34 -4.14 -2.24
C ASN A 66 30.34 -3.53 -3.24
N GLU A 67 30.56 -2.21 -3.20
CA GLU A 67 31.39 -1.47 -4.18
C GLU A 67 32.55 -0.68 -3.52
N GLU A 68 32.75 -0.82 -2.20
CA GLU A 68 33.91 -0.23 -1.48
C GLU A 68 35.02 -1.25 -1.16
N VAL A 69 34.87 -2.50 -1.59
CA VAL A 69 35.88 -3.56 -1.39
C VAL A 69 36.17 -4.24 -2.72
N SER A 70 36.78 -3.52 -3.66
CA SER A 70 37.48 -4.08 -4.81
C SER A 70 38.66 -3.21 -5.20
#